data_AF-A0A073CA37-F1
#
_entry.id   AF-A0A073CA37-F1
#
_cell.length_a   1.000
_cell.length_b   1.000
_cell.length_c   1.000
_cell.angle_alpha   90.00
_cell.angle_beta   90.00
_cell.angle_gamma   90.00
#
_symmetry.space_group_name_H-M   'P 1'
#
loop_
_entity.id
_entity.type
_entity.pdbx_description
1 polymer ?
#
loop_
_entity_poly.entity_id
_entity_poly.type
_entity_poly.pdbx_seq_one_letter_code
_entity_poly.pdbx_strand_id
1 'polypeptide(L)'
;MSTDLTGAVLQVSNYKDSLMEERKFLADKKKFYAFNPQCLVITGNLTNEIDDDKRKSFELFRTGLKDVNIITYDELFKKVENLINLIEGKF
;
A
#
# COMPACT_ATOMS: atom_id res chain seq x y z
N MET A 1 0.44 17.71 -0.15
CA MET A 1 0.26 16.32 -0.65
C MET A 1 -0.63 16.35 -1.87
N SER A 2 -0.38 15.50 -2.87
CA SER A 2 -1.23 15.44 -4.07
C SER A 2 -2.64 14.96 -3.70
N THR A 3 -3.66 15.59 -4.28
CA THR A 3 -5.07 15.19 -4.13
C THR A 3 -5.32 13.76 -4.62
N ASP A 4 -4.58 13.33 -5.63
CA ASP A 4 -4.73 12.01 -6.25
C ASP A 4 -4.27 10.90 -5.30
N LEU A 5 -3.18 11.14 -4.55
CA LEU A 5 -2.68 10.19 -3.55
C LEU A 5 -3.69 9.99 -2.43
N THR A 6 -4.22 11.10 -1.89
CA THR A 6 -5.25 11.05 -0.84
C THR A 6 -6.52 10.37 -1.37
N GLY A 7 -6.92 10.67 -2.61
CA GLY A 7 -8.04 10.02 -3.29
C GLY A 7 -7.86 8.51 -3.38
N ALA A 8 -6.68 8.04 -3.79
CA ALA A 8 -6.37 6.62 -3.88
C ALA A 8 -6.41 5.92 -2.50
N VAL A 9 -5.88 6.56 -1.46
CA VAL A 9 -5.93 6.02 -0.08
C VAL A 9 -7.38 5.88 0.39
N LEU A 10 -8.22 6.90 0.16
CA LEU A 10 -9.64 6.85 0.51
C LEU A 10 -10.38 5.77 -0.29
N GLN A 11 -10.10 5.67 -1.58
CA GLN A 11 -10.73 4.69 -2.46
C GLN A 11 -10.43 3.25 -2.01
N VAL A 12 -9.16 2.93 -1.71
CA VAL A 12 -8.79 1.59 -1.25
C VAL A 12 -9.35 1.31 0.14
N SER A 13 -9.43 2.32 1.02
CA SER A 13 -10.06 2.18 2.34
C SER A 13 -11.56 1.86 2.21
N ASN A 14 -12.27 2.57 1.34
CA ASN A 14 -13.69 2.30 1.06
C ASN A 14 -13.91 0.89 0.49
N TYR A 15 -13.03 0.42 -0.40
CA TYR A 15 -13.12 -0.95 -0.91
C TYR A 15 -12.91 -2.00 0.18
N LYS A 16 -11.97 -1.76 1.10
CA LYS A 16 -11.78 -2.63 2.26
C LYS A 16 -13.04 -2.66 3.12
N ASP A 17 -13.63 -1.51 3.42
CA ASP A 17 -14.85 -1.44 4.24
C ASP A 17 -16.02 -2.17 3.58
N SER A 18 -16.29 -1.90 2.29
CA SER A 18 -17.35 -2.59 1.54
C SER A 18 -17.13 -4.11 1.49
N LEU A 19 -15.89 -4.55 1.27
CA LEU A 19 -15.54 -5.97 1.28
C LEU A 19 -15.76 -6.59 2.67
N MET A 20 -15.39 -5.89 3.73
CA MET A 20 -15.59 -6.37 5.10
C MET A 20 -17.09 -6.47 5.46
N GLU A 21 -17.92 -5.54 4.97
CA GLU A 21 -19.38 -5.59 5.15
C GLU A 21 -20.02 -6.77 4.41
N GLU A 22 -19.70 -6.95 3.12
CA GLU A 22 -20.20 -8.08 2.33
C GLU A 22 -19.81 -9.43 2.97
N ARG A 23 -18.59 -9.49 3.53
CA ARG A 23 -18.08 -10.69 4.21
C ARG A 23 -18.82 -11.02 5.50
N LYS A 24 -19.22 -10.01 6.30
CA LYS A 24 -20.03 -10.25 7.51
C LYS A 24 -21.32 -10.98 7.17
N PHE A 25 -21.99 -10.59 6.09
CA PHE A 25 -23.21 -11.25 5.62
C PHE A 25 -22.98 -12.72 5.19
N LEU A 26 -21.80 -13.03 4.66
CA LEU A 26 -21.44 -14.39 4.19
C LEU A 26 -20.92 -15.30 5.32
N ALA A 27 -20.27 -14.74 6.34
CA ALA A 27 -19.74 -15.47 7.49
C ALA A 27 -20.85 -16.11 8.34
N ASP A 28 -22.04 -15.51 8.37
CA ASP A 28 -23.21 -16.11 9.03
C ASP A 28 -23.73 -17.37 8.30
N LYS A 29 -23.38 -17.54 7.02
CA LYS A 29 -23.87 -18.66 6.18
C LYS A 29 -22.84 -19.77 5.96
N LYS A 30 -21.55 -19.49 6.14
CA LYS A 30 -20.44 -20.44 5.99
C LYS A 30 -19.41 -20.14 7.07
N LYS A 31 -18.80 -21.18 7.67
CA LYS A 31 -17.65 -21.05 8.60
C LYS A 31 -16.46 -20.37 7.90
N PHE A 32 -16.54 -19.06 7.70
CA PHE A 32 -15.59 -18.24 6.98
C PHE A 32 -15.01 -17.24 7.97
N TYR A 33 -13.69 -17.27 8.15
CA TYR A 33 -13.00 -16.38 9.08
C TYR A 33 -12.81 -15.02 8.42
N ALA A 34 -13.24 -13.95 9.10
CA ALA A 34 -12.99 -12.59 8.65
C ALA A 34 -11.48 -12.33 8.64
N PHE A 35 -10.92 -12.14 7.45
CA PHE A 35 -9.52 -11.72 7.24
C PHE A 35 -9.47 -10.19 7.15
N ASN A 36 -8.46 -9.56 7.75
CA ASN A 36 -8.20 -8.13 7.61
C ASN A 36 -7.29 -7.91 6.39
N PRO A 37 -7.81 -7.52 5.20
CA PRO A 37 -7.00 -7.39 4.01
C PRO A 37 -5.99 -6.24 4.16
N GLN A 38 -4.78 -6.47 3.65
CA GLN A 38 -3.79 -5.43 3.48
C GLN A 38 -4.15 -4.58 2.27
N CYS A 39 -4.16 -3.27 2.44
CA CYS A 39 -4.38 -2.31 1.37
C CYS A 39 -3.02 -1.79 0.88
N LEU A 40 -2.85 -1.73 -0.44
CA LEU A 40 -1.63 -1.25 -1.07
C LEU A 40 -1.95 -0.21 -2.14
N VAL A 41 -1.26 0.92 -2.09
CA VAL A 41 -1.24 1.93 -3.15
C VAL A 41 0.17 1.98 -3.73
N ILE A 42 0.28 1.78 -5.04
CA ILE A 42 1.54 1.91 -5.79
C ILE A 42 1.48 3.21 -6.59
N THR A 43 2.39 4.15 -6.33
CA THR A 43 2.29 5.49 -6.93
C THR A 43 3.61 6.26 -6.93
N GLY A 44 3.83 7.05 -7.98
CA GLY A 44 4.96 7.98 -8.10
C GLY A 44 6.35 7.33 -8.12
N ASN A 45 7.37 8.18 -8.14
CA ASN A 45 8.78 7.79 -8.13
C ASN A 45 9.57 8.71 -7.20
N LEU A 46 10.06 8.16 -6.08
CA LEU A 46 10.76 8.95 -5.05
C LEU A 46 12.03 9.62 -5.58
N THR A 47 12.75 8.93 -6.46
CA THR A 47 14.06 9.36 -6.94
C THR A 47 13.98 10.59 -7.85
N ASN A 48 12.89 10.75 -8.61
CA ASN A 48 12.78 11.78 -9.66
C ASN A 48 11.74 12.88 -9.38
N GLU A 49 10.83 12.68 -8.42
CA GLU A 49 9.63 13.56 -8.29
C GLU A 49 9.61 14.42 -7.02
N ILE A 50 10.54 14.20 -6.09
CA ILE A 50 10.44 14.72 -4.72
C ILE A 50 11.77 15.36 -4.26
N ASP A 51 11.69 16.61 -3.81
CA ASP A 51 12.78 17.30 -3.06
C ASP A 51 12.84 16.84 -1.59
N ASP A 52 13.93 17.15 -0.88
CA ASP A 52 14.17 16.65 0.48
C ASP A 52 13.04 17.00 1.48
N ASP A 53 12.44 18.19 1.36
CA ASP A 53 11.35 18.65 2.23
C ASP A 53 10.03 17.90 1.95
N LYS A 54 9.70 17.70 0.66
CA LYS A 54 8.56 16.87 0.25
C LYS A 54 8.77 15.41 0.61
N ARG A 55 10.02 14.93 0.59
CA ARG A 55 10.36 13.55 0.96
C ARG A 55 10.00 13.30 2.40
N LYS A 56 10.47 14.15 3.32
CA LYS A 56 10.11 14.04 4.74
C LYS A 56 8.60 14.02 4.95
N SER A 57 7.89 14.92 4.27
CA SER A 57 6.43 15.01 4.39
C SER A 57 5.76 13.73 3.86
N PHE A 58 6.23 13.19 2.73
CA PHE A 58 5.73 11.94 2.14
C PHE A 58 5.97 10.74 3.06
N GLU A 59 7.17 10.64 3.62
CA GLU A 59 7.53 9.60 4.59
C GLU A 59 6.62 9.63 5.82
N LEU A 60 6.42 10.82 6.40
CA LEU A 60 5.51 11.01 7.54
C LEU A 60 4.07 10.62 7.20
N PHE A 61 3.60 11.00 6.01
CA PHE A 61 2.25 10.65 5.56
C PHE A 61 2.09 9.13 5.42
N ARG A 62 2.99 8.46 4.69
CA ARG A 62 2.85 7.01 4.45
C ARG A 62 3.01 6.18 5.72
N THR A 63 3.88 6.59 6.63
CA THR A 63 4.09 5.88 7.92
C THR A 63 2.98 6.13 8.92
N GLY A 64 2.23 7.23 8.79
CA GLY A 64 1.07 7.54 9.61
C GLY A 64 -0.19 6.73 9.25
N LEU A 65 -0.21 6.03 8.10
CA LEU A 65 -1.35 5.21 7.69
C LEU A 65 -1.32 3.85 8.41
N LYS A 66 -2.43 3.50 9.04
CA LYS A 66 -2.56 2.24 9.79
C LYS A 66 -2.81 1.03 8.89
N ASP A 67 -3.73 1.19 7.94
CA ASP A 67 -4.30 0.08 7.18
C ASP A 67 -3.89 0.07 5.69
N VAL A 68 -3.30 1.17 5.21
CA VAL A 68 -2.91 1.37 3.81
C VAL A 68 -1.40 1.55 3.71
N ASN A 69 -0.75 0.65 3.00
CA ASN A 69 0.66 0.77 2.65
C ASN A 69 0.80 1.56 1.35
N ILE A 70 1.74 2.51 1.33
CA ILE A 70 2.11 3.23 0.10
C ILE A 70 3.53 2.81 -0.28
N ILE A 71 3.69 2.36 -1.52
CA ILE A 71 4.99 2.04 -2.12
C ILE A 71 5.14 2.80 -3.44
N THR A 72 6.34 3.28 -3.74
CA THR A 72 6.62 3.90 -5.05
C THR A 72 7.06 2.86 -6.07
N TYR A 73 6.98 3.21 -7.36
CA TYR A 73 7.38 2.28 -8.41
C TYR A 73 8.85 1.91 -8.30
N ASP A 74 9.73 2.89 -8.07
CA ASP A 74 11.17 2.65 -7.90
C ASP A 74 11.48 1.76 -6.69
N GLU A 75 10.78 1.96 -5.55
CA GLU A 75 10.91 1.06 -4.39
C GLU A 75 10.45 -0.37 -4.71
N LEU A 76 9.36 -0.53 -5.46
CA LEU A 76 8.85 -1.84 -5.84
C LEU A 76 9.86 -2.59 -6.72
N PHE A 77 10.37 -1.94 -7.77
CA PHE A 77 11.37 -2.54 -8.65
C PHE A 77 12.65 -2.88 -7.89
N LYS A 78 13.14 -1.99 -7.02
CA LYS A 78 14.31 -2.24 -6.17
C LYS A 78 14.12 -3.46 -5.28
N LYS A 79 12.94 -3.62 -4.67
CA LYS A 79 12.63 -4.79 -3.83
C LYS A 79 12.63 -6.09 -4.62
N VAL A 80 12.08 -6.08 -5.84
CA VAL A 80 12.08 -7.25 -6.73
C VAL A 80 13.49 -7.59 -7.18
N GLU A 81 14.28 -6.60 -7.59
CA GLU A 81 15.68 -6.78 -7.96
C GLU A 81 16.50 -7.38 -6.80
N ASN A 82 16.34 -6.82 -5.59
CA ASN A 82 16.99 -7.35 -4.39
C ASN A 82 16.58 -8.79 -4.09
N LEU A 83 15.30 -9.14 -4.30
CA LEU A 83 14.81 -10.52 -4.11
C LEU A 83 15.45 -11.47 -5.12
N ILE A 84 15.58 -11.06 -6.38
CA ILE A 84 16.24 -11.87 -7.42
C ILE A 84 17.72 -12.08 -7.06
N ASN A 85 18.44 -11.00 -6.72
CA ASN A 85 19.85 -11.07 -6.31
C ASN A 85 20.06 -12.00 -5.12
N LEU A 86 19.14 -11.97 -4.13
CA LEU A 86 19.14 -12.86 -2.98
C LEU A 86 19.02 -14.34 -3.39
N ILE A 87 18.09 -14.65 -4.30
CA ILE A 87 17.85 -16.02 -4.77
C ILE A 87 19.02 -16.53 -5.63
N GLU A 88 19.67 -15.64 -6.38
CA GLU A 88 20.83 -15.96 -7.21
C GLU A 88 22.16 -16.02 -6.44
N GLY A 89 22.17 -15.64 -5.15
CA GLY A 89 23.38 -15.60 -4.32
C GLY A 89 24.37 -14.49 -4.69
N LYS A 90 23.90 -13.44 -5.38
CA LYS A 90 24.68 -12.25 -5.73
C LYS A 90 24.46 -11.19 -4.65
N PHE A 91 25.35 -11.12 -3.66
CA PHE A 91 25.32 -10.14 -2.58
C PHE A 91 26.40 -9.08 -2.75
#